data_AF-A0A0C3BW13-F1
#
_entry.id   AF-A0A0C3BW13-F1
#
_cell.length_a   1.000
_cell.length_b   1.000
_cell.length_c   1.000
_cell.angle_alpha   90.00
_cell.angle_beta   90.00
_cell.angle_gamma   90.00
#
_symmetry.space_group_name_H-M   'P 1'
#
loop_
_entity.id
_entity.type
_entity.pdbx_description
1 polymer ?
#
loop_
_entity_poly.entity_id
_entity_poly.type
_entity_poly.pdbx_seq_one_letter_code
_entity_poly.pdbx_strand_id
1 'polypeptide(L)'
;MSTPITRETFISPDHVKIAATHSSMFKIKAEGGVEEVPVPARVRKTGVLLEGYTVDFVLDPSTVVATLKKNGTVTVEQLSEELLKEVVDIINSPENLRIIPMELHAQKRELLETTEKSMEAAEE
;
A
#
# COMPACT_ATOMS: atom_id res chain seq x y z
N MET A 1 18.77 17.20 11.67
CA MET A 1 17.59 17.53 10.83
C MET A 1 16.57 16.46 11.11
N SER A 2 15.30 16.83 11.33
CA SER A 2 14.25 15.84 11.59
C SER A 2 13.64 15.40 10.26
N THR A 3 13.42 14.10 10.11
CA THR A 3 12.94 13.46 8.89
C THR A 3 11.41 13.40 8.92
N PRO A 4 10.70 14.07 8.00
CA PRO A 4 9.23 14.01 7.97
C PRO A 4 8.74 12.56 7.78
N ILE A 5 7.72 12.16 8.52
CA ILE A 5 7.03 10.88 8.27
C ILE A 5 6.21 11.03 6.98
N THR A 6 6.49 10.14 6.02
CA THR A 6 5.76 10.05 4.76
C THR A 6 5.28 8.62 4.53
N ARG A 7 4.47 8.42 3.48
CA ARG A 7 4.03 7.09 3.06
C ARG A 7 5.23 6.16 2.81
N GLU A 8 6.30 6.69 2.22
CA GLU A 8 7.50 5.94 1.84
C GLU A 8 8.29 5.46 3.06
N THR A 9 8.16 6.13 4.22
CA THR A 9 8.77 5.71 5.49
C THR A 9 8.40 4.27 5.86
N PHE A 10 7.20 3.82 5.50
CA PHE A 10 6.67 2.51 5.90
C PHE A 10 6.70 1.47 4.78
N ILE A 11 7.21 1.81 3.59
CA ILE A 11 7.25 0.89 2.46
C ILE A 11 8.63 0.24 2.37
N SER A 12 8.66 -1.09 2.45
CA SER A 12 9.88 -1.86 2.25
C SER A 12 10.30 -1.81 0.77
N PRO A 13 11.61 -1.70 0.47
CA PRO A 13 12.10 -1.82 -0.91
C PRO A 13 11.78 -3.20 -1.53
N ASP A 14 11.56 -4.22 -0.71
CA ASP A 14 11.24 -5.57 -1.15
C ASP A 14 9.73 -5.87 -1.19
N HIS A 15 8.84 -4.89 -0.98
CA HIS A 15 7.38 -5.10 -0.97
C HIS A 15 6.86 -5.84 -2.22
N VAL A 16 7.46 -5.61 -3.40
CA VAL A 16 7.10 -6.33 -4.63
C VAL A 16 7.43 -7.82 -4.55
N LYS A 17 8.61 -8.16 -4.01
CA LYS A 17 9.01 -9.56 -3.82
C LYS A 17 8.12 -10.24 -2.78
N ILE A 18 7.77 -9.51 -1.72
CA ILE A 18 6.87 -10.02 -0.67
C ILE A 18 5.49 -10.28 -1.26
N ALA A 19 4.91 -9.34 -2.02
CA ALA A 19 3.64 -9.52 -2.71
C ALA A 19 3.67 -10.70 -3.70
N ALA A 20 4.81 -10.93 -4.37
CA ALA A 20 4.98 -12.06 -5.27
C ALA A 20 5.03 -13.42 -4.56
N THR A 21 5.16 -13.49 -3.23
CA THR A 21 5.01 -14.76 -2.49
C THR A 21 3.56 -15.22 -2.38
N HIS A 22 2.60 -14.32 -2.63
CA HIS A 22 1.18 -14.64 -2.56
C HIS A 22 0.80 -15.68 -3.63
N SER A 23 -0.18 -16.51 -3.30
CA SER A 23 -0.72 -17.52 -4.22
C SER A 23 -1.58 -16.90 -5.32
N SER A 24 -2.15 -15.72 -5.06
CA SER A 24 -3.17 -15.07 -5.88
C SER A 24 -2.92 -13.57 -6.13
N MET A 25 -3.51 -13.07 -7.22
CA MET A 25 -3.55 -11.68 -7.66
C MET A 25 -4.93 -11.35 -8.20
N PHE A 26 -5.26 -10.07 -8.36
CA PHE A 26 -6.53 -9.66 -8.94
C PHE A 26 -6.40 -9.34 -10.42
N LYS A 27 -7.48 -9.51 -11.17
CA LYS A 27 -7.62 -9.14 -12.59
C LYS A 27 -9.00 -8.54 -12.84
N ILE A 28 -9.10 -7.59 -13.77
CA ILE A 28 -10.38 -7.04 -14.24
C ILE A 28 -11.03 -8.02 -15.22
N LYS A 29 -12.30 -8.36 -14.99
CA LYS A 29 -13.11 -9.20 -15.88
C LYS A 29 -13.57 -8.40 -17.11
N ALA A 30 -13.76 -9.10 -18.23
CA ALA A 30 -14.29 -8.49 -19.47
C ALA A 30 -15.71 -7.92 -19.29
N GLU A 31 -16.52 -8.52 -18.42
CA GLU A 31 -17.90 -8.11 -18.11
C GLU A 31 -17.98 -7.05 -17.00
N GLY A 32 -16.83 -6.54 -16.53
CA GLY A 32 -16.74 -5.67 -15.36
C GLY A 32 -16.56 -6.45 -14.05
N GLY A 33 -15.98 -5.76 -13.06
CA GLY A 33 -15.63 -6.34 -11.76
C GLY A 33 -14.25 -7.02 -11.74
N VAL A 34 -13.95 -7.65 -10.61
CA VAL A 34 -12.62 -8.24 -10.34
C VAL A 34 -12.73 -9.74 -10.08
N GLU A 35 -11.71 -10.49 -10.50
CA GLU A 35 -11.50 -11.88 -10.11
C GLU A 35 -10.13 -12.07 -9.47
N GLU A 36 -10.08 -13.00 -8.52
CA GLU A 36 -8.84 -13.49 -7.95
C GLU A 36 -8.33 -14.67 -8.80
N VAL A 37 -7.10 -14.56 -9.28
CA VAL A 37 -6.44 -15.53 -10.16
C VAL A 37 -5.08 -15.90 -9.58
N PRO A 38 -4.54 -17.10 -9.84
CA PRO A 38 -3.24 -17.49 -9.30
C PRO A 38 -2.11 -16.60 -9.83
N VAL A 39 -1.14 -16.26 -8.97
CA VAL A 39 0.06 -15.52 -9.39
C VAL A 39 0.87 -16.40 -10.36
N PRO A 40 1.20 -15.90 -11.56
CA PRO A 40 2.03 -16.62 -12.51
C PRO A 40 3.36 -17.04 -11.90
N ALA A 41 3.79 -18.28 -12.18
CA ALA A 41 5.03 -18.83 -11.61
C ALA A 41 6.27 -17.96 -11.91
N ARG A 42 6.30 -17.25 -13.05
CA ARG A 42 7.36 -16.29 -13.39
C ARG A 42 7.44 -15.17 -12.35
N VAL A 43 6.31 -14.55 -12.02
CA VAL A 43 6.24 -13.46 -11.04
C VAL A 43 6.71 -13.95 -9.66
N ARG A 44 6.24 -15.13 -9.22
CA ARG A 44 6.67 -15.72 -7.94
C ARG A 44 8.16 -16.01 -7.85
N LYS A 45 8.77 -16.42 -8.97
CA LYS A 45 10.20 -16.76 -9.03
C LYS A 45 11.11 -15.54 -9.14
N THR A 46 10.71 -14.54 -9.91
CA THR A 46 11.57 -13.39 -10.22
C THR A 46 11.28 -12.16 -9.37
N GLY A 47 10.10 -12.08 -8.74
CA GLY A 47 9.64 -10.87 -8.06
C GLY A 47 9.40 -9.71 -9.03
N VAL A 48 9.22 -10.00 -10.33
CA VAL A 48 8.98 -8.99 -11.38
C VAL A 48 7.52 -9.10 -11.81
N LEU A 49 6.79 -7.99 -11.71
CA LEU A 49 5.38 -7.92 -12.08
C LEU A 49 5.17 -7.99 -13.60
N LEU A 50 3.97 -8.39 -13.99
CA LEU A 50 3.53 -8.31 -15.38
C LEU A 50 3.24 -6.85 -15.75
N GLU A 51 3.37 -6.53 -17.04
CA GLU A 51 2.92 -5.25 -17.57
C GLU A 51 1.44 -5.03 -17.28
N GLY A 52 1.07 -3.81 -16.88
CA GLY A 52 -0.30 -3.49 -16.47
C GLY A 52 -0.61 -3.77 -14.99
N TYR A 53 0.31 -4.32 -14.21
CA TYR A 53 0.11 -4.66 -12.79
C TYR A 53 1.03 -3.89 -11.86
N THR A 54 0.56 -3.69 -10.63
CA THR A 54 1.29 -3.06 -9.53
C THR A 54 0.99 -3.78 -8.22
N VAL A 55 1.71 -3.42 -7.15
CA VAL A 55 1.37 -3.81 -5.78
C VAL A 55 0.55 -2.71 -5.13
N ASP A 56 -0.57 -3.10 -4.55
CA ASP A 56 -1.41 -2.27 -3.72
C ASP A 56 -1.39 -2.76 -2.27
N PHE A 57 -1.61 -1.83 -1.35
CA PHE A 57 -1.68 -2.09 0.08
C PHE A 57 -3.14 -2.09 0.51
N VAL A 58 -3.63 -3.18 1.11
CA VAL A 58 -5.01 -3.27 1.62
C VAL A 58 -5.27 -2.13 2.60
N LEU A 59 -4.43 -2.01 3.63
CA LEU A 59 -4.26 -0.83 4.46
C LEU A 59 -3.15 0.05 3.87
N ASP A 60 -3.52 1.20 3.28
CA ASP A 60 -2.53 2.10 2.67
C ASP A 60 -1.66 2.77 3.75
N PRO A 61 -0.33 2.85 3.56
CA PRO A 61 0.55 3.47 4.54
C PRO A 61 0.24 4.96 4.80
N SER A 62 -0.43 5.64 3.87
CA SER A 62 -0.86 7.03 4.05
C SER A 62 -1.89 7.16 5.19
N THR A 63 -2.73 6.15 5.41
CA THR A 63 -3.67 6.11 6.55
C THR A 63 -2.92 6.07 7.88
N VAL A 64 -1.80 5.33 7.95
CA VAL A 64 -0.92 5.31 9.13
C VAL A 64 -0.29 6.67 9.35
N VAL A 65 0.24 7.29 8.29
CA VAL A 65 0.81 8.65 8.36
C VAL A 65 -0.22 9.65 8.88
N ALA A 66 -1.45 9.64 8.33
CA ALA A 66 -2.52 10.53 8.77
C ALA A 66 -2.86 10.34 10.26
N THR A 67 -2.95 9.08 10.70
CA THR A 67 -3.21 8.74 12.11
C THR A 67 -2.10 9.23 13.04
N LEU A 68 -0.83 9.03 12.65
CA LEU A 68 0.32 9.51 13.42
C LEU A 68 0.35 11.04 13.51
N LYS A 69 0.10 11.73 12.39
CA LYS A 69 0.02 13.20 12.36
C LYS A 69 -1.10 13.73 13.26
N LYS A 70 -2.28 13.09 13.24
CA LYS A 70 -3.41 13.44 14.11
C LYS A 70 -3.06 13.32 15.60
N ASN A 71 -2.16 12.42 15.95
CA ASN A 71 -1.66 12.23 17.32
C ASN A 71 -0.39 13.05 17.64
N GLY A 72 0.02 13.97 16.76
CA GLY A 72 1.18 14.85 16.98
C GLY A 72 2.54 14.25 16.63
N THR A 73 2.56 13.07 16.02
CA THR A 73 3.79 12.42 15.52
C THR A 73 3.98 12.76 14.04
N VAL A 74 4.95 13.62 13.74
CA VAL A 74 5.18 14.19 12.40
C VAL A 74 6.57 13.86 11.83
N THR A 75 7.53 13.45 12.66
CA THR A 75 8.89 13.07 12.23
C THR A 75 9.28 11.67 12.70
N VAL A 76 10.15 11.01 11.95
CA VAL A 76 10.57 9.61 12.16
C VAL A 76 11.23 9.44 13.53
N GLU A 77 11.99 10.44 13.98
CA GLU A 77 12.71 10.43 15.25
C GLU A 77 11.79 10.48 16.48
N GLN A 78 10.49 10.78 16.30
CA GLN A 78 9.49 10.71 17.37
C GLN A 78 8.98 9.28 17.60
N LEU A 79 9.23 8.35 16.67
CA LEU A 79 8.93 6.94 16.82
C LEU A 79 10.12 6.20 17.44
N SER A 80 9.85 5.25 18.34
CA SER A 80 10.90 4.31 18.74
C SER A 80 11.27 3.42 17.54
N GLU A 81 12.53 2.97 17.51
CA GLU A 81 13.00 2.06 16.46
C GLU A 81 12.18 0.76 16.40
N GLU A 82 11.76 0.27 17.57
CA GLU A 82 10.90 -0.91 17.71
C GLU A 82 9.52 -0.69 17.08
N LEU A 83 8.88 0.45 17.36
CA LEU A 83 7.56 0.77 16.80
C LEU A 83 7.64 1.02 15.29
N LEU A 84 8.67 1.73 14.83
CA LEU A 84 8.88 1.94 13.39
C LEU A 84 9.01 0.61 12.66
N LYS A 85 9.82 -0.31 13.20
CA LYS A 85 10.00 -1.64 12.65
C LYS A 85 8.70 -2.44 12.65
N GLU A 86 7.95 -2.44 13.76
CA GLU A 86 6.66 -3.14 13.86
C GLU A 86 5.66 -2.65 12.82
N VAL A 87 5.54 -1.32 12.64
CA VAL A 87 4.65 -0.74 11.64
C VAL A 87 5.11 -1.12 10.23
N VAL A 88 6.41 -1.08 9.94
CA VAL A 88 6.95 -1.54 8.64
C VAL A 88 6.62 -3.02 8.41
N ASP A 89 6.82 -3.89 9.41
CA ASP A 89 6.56 -5.32 9.29
C ASP A 89 5.07 -5.61 9.04
N ILE A 90 4.15 -4.90 9.72
CA ILE A 90 2.70 -5.01 9.52
C ILE A 90 2.31 -4.52 8.11
N ILE A 91 2.80 -3.34 7.71
CA ILE A 91 2.45 -2.73 6.43
C ILE A 91 2.95 -3.54 5.25
N ASN A 92 4.12 -4.16 5.37
CA ASN A 92 4.72 -4.98 4.32
C ASN A 92 4.42 -6.48 4.49
N SER A 93 3.53 -6.85 5.41
CA SER A 93 3.07 -8.23 5.54
C SER A 93 2.49 -8.72 4.20
N PRO A 94 2.76 -9.98 3.79
CA PRO A 94 2.13 -10.58 2.61
C PRO A 94 0.60 -10.45 2.60
N GLU A 95 -0.04 -10.41 3.79
CA GLU A 95 -1.49 -10.28 3.92
C GLU A 95 -1.99 -8.88 3.55
N ASN A 96 -1.16 -7.85 3.73
CA ASN A 96 -1.49 -6.47 3.39
C ASN A 96 -1.16 -6.12 1.93
N LEU A 97 -0.38 -6.95 1.23
CA LEU A 97 0.06 -6.69 -0.13
C LEU A 97 -0.76 -7.49 -1.15
N ARG A 98 -1.22 -6.82 -2.20
CA ARG A 98 -1.97 -7.45 -3.30
C ARG A 98 -1.42 -7.00 -4.64
N ILE A 99 -1.22 -7.95 -5.55
CA ILE A 99 -0.92 -7.62 -6.94
C ILE A 99 -2.25 -7.34 -7.63
N ILE A 100 -2.41 -6.13 -8.16
CA ILE A 100 -3.63 -5.67 -8.82
C ILE A 100 -3.31 -4.98 -10.15
N PRO A 101 -4.27 -4.89 -11.09
CA PRO A 101 -4.12 -4.06 -12.29
C PRO A 101 -3.91 -2.59 -11.91
N MET A 102 -3.03 -1.89 -12.63
CA MET A 102 -2.75 -0.46 -12.41
C MET A 102 -4.00 0.41 -12.49
N GLU A 103 -4.98 0.03 -13.30
CA GLU A 103 -6.26 0.72 -13.41
C GLU A 103 -7.03 0.72 -12.07
N LEU A 104 -7.11 -0.43 -11.39
CA LEU A 104 -7.76 -0.51 -10.07
C LEU A 104 -6.98 0.29 -9.02
N HIS A 105 -5.65 0.26 -9.10
CA HIS A 105 -4.81 1.04 -8.19
C HIS A 105 -5.06 2.53 -8.35
N ALA A 106 -5.12 3.03 -9.59
CA ALA A 106 -5.40 4.43 -9.88
C ALA A 106 -6.80 4.85 -9.39
N GLN A 107 -7.82 4.03 -9.64
CA GLN A 107 -9.19 4.30 -9.16
C GLN A 107 -9.25 4.38 -7.63
N LYS A 108 -8.60 3.46 -6.93
CA LYS A 108 -8.53 3.48 -5.46
C LYS A 108 -7.86 4.76 -4.95
N ARG A 109 -6.75 5.17 -5.57
CA ARG A 109 -6.00 6.38 -5.21
C ARG A 109 -6.85 7.64 -5.39
N GLU A 110 -7.54 7.76 -6.52
CA GLU A 110 -8.43 8.90 -6.79
C GLU A 110 -9.58 8.99 -5.77
N LEU A 111 -10.18 7.85 -5.40
CA LEU A 111 -11.24 7.80 -4.38
C LEU A 111 -10.72 8.24 -3.00
N LEU A 112 -9.52 7.80 -2.61
CA LEU A 112 -8.90 8.20 -1.34
C LEU A 112 -8.62 9.71 -1.32
N GLU A 113 -7.99 10.24 -2.37
CA GLU A 113 -7.69 11.67 -2.47
C GLU A 113 -8.96 12.54 -2.47
N THR A 114 -10.04 12.07 -3.10
CA THR A 114 -11.34 12.76 -3.11
C THR A 114 -11.98 12.74 -1.73
N THR A 115 -11.90 11.60 -1.03
CA THR A 115 -12.45 11.44 0.31
C THR A 115 -11.72 12.32 1.32
N GLU A 116 -10.38 12.35 1.27
CA GLU A 116 -9.54 13.19 2.14
C GLU A 116 -9.89 14.67 1.99
N LYS A 117 -9.97 15.19 0.75
CA LYS A 117 -10.38 16.57 0.47
C LYS A 117 -11.79 16.90 0.95
N SER A 118 -12.72 15.95 0.83
CA SER A 118 -14.11 16.14 1.23
C SER A 118 -14.28 16.17 2.75
N MET A 119 -13.44 15.43 3.48
CA MET A 119 -13.43 15.43 4.95
C MET A 119 -12.80 16.70 5.52
N GLU A 120 -11.71 17.19 4.93
CA GLU A 120 -11.10 18.47 5.33
C GLU A 120 -12.05 19.66 5.10
N ALA A 121 -12.83 19.65 4.01
CA ALA A 121 -13.81 20.70 3.72
C ALA A 121 -15.08 20.66 4.60
N ALA A 122 -15.32 19.57 5.33
CA ALA A 122 -16.47 19.44 6.24
C ALA A 122 -16.13 19.82 7.70
N GLU A 123 -14.85 20.02 8.00
CA GLU A 123 -14.35 20.45 9.32
C GLU A 123 -14.03 21.97 9.37
N GLU A 124 -14.29 22.72 8.29
CA GLU A 124 -14.17 24.20 8.19
C GLU A 124 -15.55 24.89 8.30
#